data_AF-A0A6A4WVS5-F1
#
_entry.id   AF-A0A6A4WVS5-F1
#
_cell.length_a   1.000
_cell.length_b   1.000
_cell.length_c   1.000
_cell.angle_alpha   90.00
_cell.angle_beta   90.00
_cell.angle_gamma   90.00
#
_symmetry.space_group_name_H-M   'P 1'
#
loop_
_entity.id
_entity.type
_entity.pdbx_description
1 polymer ?
#
loop_
_entity_poly.entity_id
_entity_poly.type
_entity_poly.pdbx_seq_one_letter_code
_entity_poly.pdbx_strand_id
1 'polypeptide(L)'
;MSWALELGCKERVDPFNATVPAWSAFRSSDYGYTRLTFHNGSHVHLQQVSDDKDGAIIDDFWIRKDTHKAYGDLRQTRAGYL
;
A
#
# COMPACT_ATOMS: atom_id res chain seq x y z
N MET A 1 -12.74 35.04 -20.43
CA MET A 1 -13.53 34.09 -19.61
C MET A 1 -13.07 32.70 -19.97
N SER A 2 -12.26 32.08 -19.11
CA SER A 2 -11.82 30.70 -19.27
C SER A 2 -12.06 30.04 -17.93
N TRP A 3 -13.12 29.23 -17.87
CA TRP A 3 -13.37 28.34 -16.75
C TRP A 3 -12.63 27.04 -17.05
N ALA A 4 -11.37 26.96 -16.62
CA ALA A 4 -10.74 25.66 -16.44
C ALA A 4 -11.27 25.09 -15.12
N LEU A 5 -11.93 23.93 -15.20
CA LEU A 5 -12.29 23.12 -14.04
C LEU A 5 -10.99 22.60 -13.42
N GLU A 6 -10.42 23.40 -12.54
CA GLU A 6 -9.26 23.01 -11.76
C GLU A 6 -9.71 22.28 -10.48
N LEU A 7 -9.17 21.06 -10.37
CA LEU A 7 -8.86 20.32 -9.14
C LEU A 7 -9.98 19.46 -8.54
N GLY A 8 -9.92 18.17 -8.86
CA GLY A 8 -10.66 17.12 -8.18
C GLY A 8 -10.41 17.16 -6.68
N CYS A 9 -11.51 17.17 -5.92
CA CYS A 9 -11.61 17.23 -4.45
C CYS A 9 -10.80 18.34 -3.76
N LYS A 10 -11.50 19.37 -3.28
CA LYS A 10 -10.95 20.41 -2.36
C LYS A 10 -10.67 19.88 -0.95
N GLU A 11 -10.99 18.61 -0.69
CA GLU A 11 -10.82 17.96 0.60
C GLU A 11 -9.42 17.38 0.66
N ARG A 12 -8.56 18.00 1.48
CA ARG A 12 -7.19 17.51 1.72
C ARG A 12 -7.25 16.06 2.19
N VAL A 13 -6.24 15.26 1.84
CA VAL A 13 -6.05 13.92 2.43
C VAL A 13 -6.01 14.06 3.95
N ASP A 14 -6.83 13.25 4.65
CA ASP A 14 -6.84 13.24 6.11
C ASP A 14 -5.41 13.00 6.62
N PRO A 15 -4.90 13.86 7.51
CA PRO A 15 -3.53 13.74 7.97
C PRO A 15 -3.34 12.44 8.74
N PHE A 16 -2.19 11.80 8.54
CA PHE A 16 -1.82 10.65 9.35
C PHE A 16 -1.79 11.01 10.84
N ASN A 17 -2.21 10.07 11.69
CA ASN A 17 -1.99 10.20 13.12
C ASN A 17 -0.50 10.44 13.40
N ALA A 18 -0.22 11.42 14.27
CA ALA A 18 1.12 11.78 14.72
C ALA A 18 1.84 10.58 15.36
N THR A 19 1.11 9.74 16.09
CA THR A 19 1.66 8.50 16.63
C THR A 19 1.67 7.42 15.56
N VAL A 20 2.85 7.00 15.14
CA VAL A 20 3.03 5.89 14.20
C VAL A 20 2.95 4.59 14.98
N PRO A 21 2.00 3.68 14.68
CA PRO A 21 1.98 2.39 15.34
C PRO A 21 3.16 1.53 14.86
N ALA A 22 3.67 0.66 15.73
CA ALA A 22 4.88 -0.14 15.45
C ALA A 22 4.75 -1.08 14.23
N TRP A 23 3.53 -1.42 13.83
CA TRP A 23 3.25 -2.26 12.66
C TRP A 23 3.11 -1.48 11.34
N SER A 24 3.24 -0.15 11.35
CA SER A 24 3.24 0.66 10.14
C SER A 24 4.66 0.82 9.62
N ALA A 25 4.96 0.20 8.47
CA ALA A 25 6.29 0.27 7.84
C ALA A 25 6.48 1.53 6.98
N PHE A 26 5.48 1.89 6.16
CA PHE A 26 5.50 3.05 5.27
C PHE A 26 4.10 3.67 5.16
N ARG A 27 4.04 5.00 4.97
CA ARG A 27 2.80 5.78 4.79
C ARG A 27 3.09 6.96 3.87
N SER A 28 2.22 7.20 2.89
CA SER A 28 2.29 8.38 2.02
C SER A 28 0.89 8.97 1.82
N SER A 29 0.80 10.31 1.80
CA SER A 29 -0.42 11.05 1.48
C SER A 29 -0.50 11.43 0.00
N ASP A 30 0.48 11.02 -0.80
CA ASP A 30 0.51 11.32 -2.23
C ASP A 30 -0.62 10.61 -2.96
N TYR A 31 -1.28 11.29 -3.89
CA TYR A 31 -2.16 10.64 -4.85
C TYR A 31 -1.34 9.72 -5.76
N GLY A 32 -1.92 8.59 -6.14
CA GLY A 32 -1.19 7.56 -6.86
C GLY A 32 -1.95 6.25 -6.98
N TYR A 33 -1.23 5.22 -7.42
CA TYR A 33 -1.76 3.88 -7.60
C TYR A 33 -0.72 2.82 -7.24
N THR A 34 -1.19 1.60 -6.96
CA THR A 34 -0.31 0.47 -6.64
C THR A 34 -0.18 -0.44 -7.87
N ARG A 35 1.05 -0.80 -8.21
CA ARG A 35 1.36 -1.86 -9.18
C ARG A 35 1.62 -3.15 -8.42
N LEU A 36 0.95 -4.22 -8.84
CA LEU A 36 1.08 -5.53 -8.21
C LEU A 36 1.40 -6.57 -9.29
N THR A 37 2.56 -7.22 -9.14
CA THR A 37 3.05 -8.21 -10.10
C THR A 37 3.25 -9.56 -9.43
N PHE A 38 2.52 -10.57 -9.92
CA PHE A 38 2.69 -11.96 -9.47
C PHE A 38 3.81 -12.63 -10.28
N HIS A 39 4.96 -12.88 -9.66
CA HIS A 39 6.08 -13.52 -10.36
C HIS A 39 5.99 -15.04 -10.34
N ASN A 40 5.41 -15.61 -9.27
CA ASN A 40 5.17 -17.05 -9.11
C ASN A 40 4.17 -17.28 -7.96
N GLY A 41 3.90 -18.54 -7.60
CA GLY A 41 2.96 -18.90 -6.53
C GLY A 41 3.37 -18.47 -5.12
N SER A 42 4.57 -17.91 -4.92
CA SER A 42 5.07 -17.45 -3.63
C SER A 42 5.63 -16.02 -3.59
N HIS A 43 5.79 -15.34 -4.73
CA HIS A 43 6.39 -14.02 -4.79
C HIS A 43 5.49 -13.01 -5.49
N VAL A 44 5.14 -11.95 -4.78
CA VAL A 44 4.41 -10.80 -5.31
C VAL A 44 5.27 -9.56 -5.11
N HIS A 45 5.45 -8.78 -6.18
CA HIS A 45 6.13 -7.50 -6.15
C HIS A 45 5.09 -6.39 -6.08
N LEU A 46 5.22 -5.49 -5.09
CA LEU A 46 4.33 -4.36 -4.88
C LEU A 46 5.12 -3.07 -5.00
N GLN A 47 4.58 -2.14 -5.77
CA GLN A 47 5.13 -0.80 -5.91
C GLN A 47 4.02 0.23 -5.76
N GLN A 48 4.22 1.25 -4.93
CA GLN A 48 3.34 2.41 -4.88
C GLN A 48 3.92 3.51 -5.77
N VAL A 49 3.13 3.93 -6.75
CA VAL A 49 3.49 4.98 -7.72
C VAL A 49 2.71 6.23 -7.38
N SER A 50 3.41 7.33 -7.17
CA SER A 50 2.83 8.64 -6.89
C SER A 50 2.58 9.41 -8.20
N ASP A 51 1.35 9.85 -8.38
CA ASP A 51 0.96 10.79 -9.45
C ASP A 51 1.46 12.21 -9.13
N ASP A 52 1.39 12.61 -7.85
CA ASP A 52 1.90 13.90 -7.36
C ASP A 52 3.41 14.13 -7.60
N LYS A 53 4.15 13.05 -7.88
CA LYS A 53 5.59 13.05 -8.15
C LYS A 53 5.91 12.54 -9.56
N ASP A 54 5.08 12.88 -10.54
CA ASP A 54 5.28 12.55 -11.95
C ASP A 54 5.49 11.05 -12.23
N GLY A 55 4.79 10.19 -11.48
CA GLY A 55 4.90 8.73 -11.61
C GLY A 55 6.10 8.12 -10.88
N ALA A 56 6.70 8.81 -9.92
CA ALA A 56 7.78 8.26 -9.10
C ALA A 56 7.30 7.07 -8.26
N ILE A 57 8.15 6.05 -8.13
CA ILE A 57 7.94 4.94 -7.20
C ILE A 57 8.33 5.42 -5.81
N ILE A 58 7.36 5.47 -4.89
CA ILE A 58 7.54 5.95 -3.51
C ILE A 58 7.65 4.82 -2.49
N ASP A 59 7.23 3.61 -2.86
CA ASP A 59 7.40 2.38 -2.08
C ASP A 59 7.61 1.19 -3.02
N ASP A 60 8.49 0.27 -2.66
CA ASP A 60 8.89 -0.90 -3.46
C ASP A 60 9.31 -2.05 -2.53
N PHE A 61 8.52 -3.11 -2.50
CA PHE A 61 8.84 -4.29 -1.70
C PHE A 61 8.25 -5.58 -2.26
N TRP A 62 8.79 -6.69 -1.77
CA TRP A 62 8.33 -8.03 -2.11
C TRP A 62 7.58 -8.67 -0.96
N ILE A 63 6.45 -9.29 -1.29
CA ILE A 63 5.77 -10.23 -0.40
C ILE A 63 6.19 -11.63 -0.81
N ARG A 64 6.86 -12.32 0.12
CA ARG A 64 7.22 -13.73 0.00
C ARG A 64 6.29 -14.58 0.86
N LYS A 65 5.67 -15.58 0.27
CA LYS A 65 4.90 -16.61 0.94
C LYS A 65 5.79 -17.81 1.24
N ASP A 66 6.23 -17.93 2.49
CA ASP A 66 7.12 -19.02 2.92
C ASP A 66 6.42 -20.37 3.08
N THR A 67 5.11 -20.38 3.38
CA THR A 67 4.33 -21.62 3.48
C THR A 67 2.91 -21.41 2.97
N HIS A 68 2.42 -22.34 2.15
CA HIS A 68 1.04 -22.36 1.68
C HIS A 68 0.22 -23.34 2.53
N LYS A 69 -0.50 -22.80 3.51
CA LYS A 69 -1.47 -23.54 4.32
C LYS A 69 -2.88 -23.04 4.02
N ALA A 70 -3.88 -23.92 4.15
CA ALA A 70 -5.27 -23.48 4.15
C ALA A 70 -5.51 -22.62 5.41
N TYR A 71 -6.45 -21.69 5.33
CA TYR A 71 -6.79 -20.84 6.49
C TYR A 71 -7.22 -21.69 7.71
N GLY A 72 -7.88 -22.82 7.48
CA GLY A 72 -8.25 -23.78 8.53
C GLY A 72 -7.06 -24.51 9.19
N ASP A 73 -5.90 -24.52 8.55
CA ASP A 73 -4.68 -25.16 9.06
C ASP A 73 -3.76 -24.18 9.79
N LEU A 74 -4.13 -22.88 9.84
CA LEU A 74 -3.39 -21.88 10.59
C LEU A 74 -3.72 -22.02 12.08
N ARG A 75 -2.69 -22.15 12.90
CA ARG A 75 -2.83 -22.18 14.35
C ARG A 75 -3.17 -20.79 14.83
N GLN A 76 -4.27 -20.68 15.58
CA GLN A 76 -4.59 -19.42 16.27
C GLN A 76 -3.58 -19.20 17.41
N THR A 77 -2.88 -18.07 17.33
CA THR A 77 -1.96 -17.59 18.36
C THR A 77 -2.49 -16.29 18.96
N ARG A 78 -1.91 -15.86 20.08
CA ARG A 78 -2.29 -14.62 20.76
C ARG A 78 -2.05 -13.36 19.91
N ALA A 79 -1.26 -13.48 18.83
CA ALA A 79 -0.92 -12.41 17.90
C ALA A 79 -1.63 -12.52 16.53
N GLY A 80 -2.49 -13.53 16.33
CA GLY A 80 -3.16 -13.81 15.05
C GLY A 80 -3.00 -15.27 14.60
N TYR A 81 -3.25 -15.55 13.33
CA TYR A 81 -3.16 -16.89 12.75
C TYR A 81 -1.77 -17.14 12.13
N LEU A 82 -1.13 -18.26 12.46
CA LEU A 82 0.17 -18.71 11.91
C LEU A 82 0.16 -20.20 11.53
#